data_AF-G9KN34-F1
#
_entry.id   AF-G9KN34-F1
#
_cell.length_a   1.000
_cell.length_b   1.000
_cell.length_c   1.000
_cell.angle_alpha   90.00
_cell.angle_beta   90.00
_cell.angle_gamma   90.00
#
_symmetry.space_group_name_H-M   'P 1'
#
loop_
_entity.id
_entity.type
_entity.pdbx_description
1 polymer ?
#
loop_
_entity_poly.entity_id
_entity_poly.type
_entity_poly.pdbx_seq_one_letter_code
_entity_poly.pdbx_strand_id
1 'polypeptide(L)'
;DISAVQPKAAGSSLLNKITNSLVLDILKLAGVPTVTNCFVVPMATGMSLTLCFLTLRHKRPKAKYIIWPRIDQKSCFKSMITAGFEPVVIENILEGDELRTDLKAVESKVQELGPDSILCVHSTTSCFAPRVPDRVEELAVICANYGIPHIVNNAYGVQSSKCMHLIQQGARVGRIDAFVQSLDKNFMVPVGGAIIAGFNDSFIQEISKMYPGRASASPSLDVLITLLSLGSNGYKKLLKERKEMFSYLSSQLEKLSECYNERLLHTPHNPISLAMTLKTLSEHQDRSVTQLGSMLFTRQVSGARVVPLGSVQAVSGHTFRGFMAHTNNYPCAYLNAA
;
A
#
# COMPACT_ATOMS: atom_id res chain seq x y z
N ASP A 1 -5.73 18.06 -18.52
CA ASP A 1 -5.81 16.59 -18.48
C ASP A 1 -4.46 16.02 -18.87
N ILE A 2 -3.83 15.27 -17.97
CA ILE A 2 -2.54 14.62 -18.22
C ILE A 2 -2.63 13.51 -19.29
N SER A 3 -3.85 13.03 -19.59
CA SER A 3 -4.11 11.98 -20.59
C SER A 3 -4.44 12.51 -22.00
N ALA A 4 -4.58 13.83 -22.18
CA ALA A 4 -4.90 14.42 -23.48
C ALA A 4 -3.76 14.27 -24.49
N VAL A 5 -4.11 14.07 -25.76
CA VAL A 5 -3.13 14.02 -26.87
C VAL A 5 -2.47 15.39 -27.03
N GLN A 6 -1.14 15.41 -27.04
CA GLN A 6 -0.34 16.61 -27.25
C GLN A 6 -0.06 16.78 -28.76
N PRO A 7 -0.64 17.78 -29.44
CA PRO A 7 -0.44 17.99 -30.88
C PRO A 7 1.03 18.24 -31.24
N LYS A 8 1.83 18.81 -30.33
CA LYS A 8 3.27 19.04 -30.52
C LYS A 8 4.15 17.82 -30.21
N ALA A 9 3.57 16.71 -29.75
CA ALA A 9 4.30 15.52 -29.30
C ALA A 9 3.43 14.27 -29.53
N ALA A 10 3.05 14.02 -30.79
CA ALA A 10 2.23 12.88 -31.17
C ALA A 10 2.85 11.54 -30.74
N GLY A 11 4.18 11.40 -30.91
CA GLY A 11 4.93 10.22 -30.46
C GLY A 11 4.85 9.98 -28.96
N SER A 12 5.11 11.01 -28.13
CA SER A 12 4.99 10.91 -26.67
C SER A 12 3.55 10.65 -26.22
N SER A 13 2.56 11.17 -26.96
CA SER A 13 1.14 10.90 -26.69
C SER A 13 0.78 9.44 -26.94
N LEU A 14 1.29 8.88 -28.04
CA LEU A 14 1.12 7.46 -28.36
C LEU A 14 1.84 6.58 -27.34
N LEU A 15 3.08 6.93 -26.98
CA LEU A 15 3.85 6.27 -25.92
C LEU A 15 3.03 6.17 -24.64
N ASN A 16 2.50 7.29 -24.14
CA ASN A 16 1.70 7.31 -22.92
C ASN A 16 0.45 6.42 -23.00
N LYS A 17 -0.25 6.42 -24.15
CA LYS A 17 -1.41 5.54 -24.38
C LYS A 17 -1.04 4.06 -24.37
N ILE A 18 0.05 3.69 -25.05
CA ILE A 18 0.55 2.31 -25.08
C ILE A 18 0.96 1.89 -23.67
N THR A 19 1.72 2.72 -22.95
CA THR A 19 2.13 2.44 -21.57
C THR A 19 0.92 2.17 -20.67
N ASN A 20 -0.09 3.04 -20.69
CA ASN A 20 -1.30 2.85 -19.87
C ASN A 20 -2.05 1.57 -20.25
N SER A 21 -2.11 1.23 -21.54
CA SER A 21 -2.72 -0.01 -22.02
C SER A 21 -1.99 -1.26 -21.54
N LEU A 22 -0.65 -1.27 -21.59
CA LEU A 22 0.15 -2.41 -21.13
C LEU A 22 0.07 -2.58 -19.60
N VAL A 23 0.10 -1.47 -18.87
CA VAL A 23 -0.09 -1.49 -17.42
C VAL A 23 -1.47 -2.04 -17.06
N LEU A 24 -2.53 -1.62 -17.77
CA LEU A 24 -3.88 -2.15 -17.55
C LEU A 24 -3.94 -3.67 -17.76
N ASP A 25 -3.27 -4.17 -18.81
CA ASP A 25 -3.17 -5.61 -19.07
C ASP A 25 -2.44 -6.34 -17.94
N ILE A 26 -1.34 -5.78 -17.43
CA ILE A 26 -0.62 -6.35 -16.28
C ILE A 26 -1.48 -6.35 -15.01
N LEU A 27 -2.27 -5.30 -14.74
CA LEU A 27 -3.17 -5.28 -13.58
C LEU A 27 -4.23 -6.39 -13.64
N LYS A 28 -4.76 -6.67 -14.85
CA LYS A 28 -5.67 -7.78 -15.09
C LYS A 28 -4.97 -9.12 -14.87
N LEU A 29 -3.81 -9.32 -15.48
CA LEU A 29 -2.97 -10.51 -15.34
C LEU A 29 -2.58 -10.78 -13.88
N ALA A 30 -2.29 -9.73 -13.11
CA ALA A 30 -1.84 -9.83 -11.72
C ALA A 30 -2.97 -10.22 -10.74
N GLY A 31 -4.24 -10.09 -11.14
CA GLY A 31 -5.37 -10.62 -10.37
C GLY A 31 -6.59 -9.70 -10.22
N VAL A 32 -6.65 -8.56 -10.92
CA VAL A 32 -7.85 -7.69 -10.96
C VAL A 32 -8.41 -7.64 -12.39
N PRO A 33 -8.97 -8.75 -12.92
CA PRO A 33 -9.45 -8.81 -14.31
C PRO A 33 -10.55 -7.79 -14.64
N THR A 34 -11.33 -7.35 -13.65
CA THR A 34 -12.42 -6.37 -13.86
C THR A 34 -11.98 -4.91 -13.74
N VAL A 35 -10.67 -4.62 -13.64
CA VAL A 35 -10.19 -3.23 -13.68
C VAL A 35 -10.61 -2.59 -15.01
N THR A 36 -11.24 -1.42 -14.92
CA THR A 36 -11.84 -0.75 -16.07
C THR A 36 -10.86 0.19 -16.73
N ASN A 37 -10.17 1.01 -15.92
CA ASN A 37 -9.22 2.00 -16.43
C ASN A 37 -8.06 2.21 -15.44
N CYS A 38 -6.92 2.64 -15.95
CA CYS A 38 -5.80 3.11 -15.17
C CYS A 38 -4.93 4.10 -15.96
N PHE A 39 -4.14 4.89 -15.25
CA PHE A 39 -3.10 5.72 -15.87
C PHE A 39 -1.85 5.77 -15.01
N VAL A 40 -0.70 5.85 -15.68
CA VAL A 40 0.58 6.15 -15.05
C VAL A 40 0.63 7.64 -14.72
N VAL A 41 1.04 7.95 -13.51
CA VAL A 41 1.28 9.31 -13.03
C VAL A 41 2.73 9.42 -12.54
N PRO A 42 3.49 10.43 -12.98
CA PRO A 42 4.91 10.57 -12.61
C PRO A 42 5.06 11.24 -11.24
N MET A 43 4.41 10.64 -10.25
CA MET A 43 4.51 10.95 -8.83
C MET A 43 4.60 9.65 -8.05
N ALA A 44 5.31 9.64 -6.93
CA ALA A 44 5.30 8.50 -6.02
C ALA A 44 3.89 8.22 -5.46
N THR A 45 3.67 7.01 -4.92
CA THR A 45 2.36 6.55 -4.42
C THR A 45 1.71 7.52 -3.45
N GLY A 46 2.46 8.12 -2.52
CA GLY A 46 1.90 9.10 -1.57
C GLY A 46 1.28 10.32 -2.24
N MET A 47 1.94 10.91 -3.22
CA MET A 47 1.39 12.06 -3.97
C MET A 47 0.26 11.64 -4.93
N SER A 48 0.26 10.39 -5.37
CA SER A 48 -0.82 9.83 -6.19
C SER A 48 -2.09 9.58 -5.37
N LEU A 49 -1.94 9.14 -4.11
CA LEU A 49 -3.04 9.12 -3.13
C LEU A 49 -3.56 10.54 -2.86
N THR A 50 -2.67 11.52 -2.65
CA THR A 50 -3.04 12.94 -2.53
C THR A 50 -3.90 13.39 -3.72
N LEU A 51 -3.53 13.05 -4.96
CA LEU A 51 -4.30 13.41 -6.15
C LEU A 51 -5.72 12.80 -6.14
N CYS A 52 -5.86 11.56 -5.66
CA CYS A 52 -7.18 10.93 -5.45
C CYS A 52 -8.03 11.74 -4.45
N PHE A 53 -7.44 12.14 -3.31
CA PHE A 53 -8.14 12.90 -2.28
C PHE A 53 -8.51 14.32 -2.73
N LEU A 54 -7.63 14.99 -3.47
CA LEU A 54 -7.92 16.29 -4.08
C LEU A 54 -9.09 16.20 -5.06
N THR A 55 -9.19 15.10 -5.82
CA THR A 55 -10.32 14.86 -6.71
C THR A 55 -11.62 14.65 -5.93
N LEU A 56 -11.58 13.84 -4.86
CA LEU A 56 -12.74 13.59 -4.00
C LEU A 56 -13.22 14.84 -3.27
N ARG A 57 -12.35 15.82 -2.99
CA ARG A 57 -12.75 17.11 -2.38
C ARG A 57 -13.89 17.79 -3.14
N HIS A 58 -13.82 17.78 -4.48
CA HIS A 58 -14.83 18.40 -5.33
C HIS A 58 -16.15 17.61 -5.33
N LYS A 59 -16.09 16.29 -5.09
CA LYS A 59 -17.28 15.43 -4.99
C LYS A 59 -17.92 15.47 -3.61
N ARG A 60 -17.13 15.76 -2.57
CA ARG A 60 -17.56 15.76 -1.16
C ARG A 60 -17.07 17.04 -0.45
N PRO A 61 -17.62 18.22 -0.77
CA PRO A 61 -17.12 19.50 -0.25
C PRO A 61 -17.31 19.67 1.26
N LYS A 62 -18.23 18.90 1.87
CA LYS A 62 -18.46 18.91 3.32
C LYS A 62 -17.47 18.01 4.09
N ALA A 63 -16.74 17.14 3.39
CA ALA A 63 -15.88 16.17 4.02
C ALA A 63 -14.60 16.81 4.58
N LYS A 64 -14.19 16.35 5.76
CA LYS A 64 -12.98 16.79 6.48
C LYS A 64 -12.08 15.62 6.86
N TYR A 65 -12.67 14.43 7.03
CA TYR A 65 -12.00 13.28 7.62
C TYR A 65 -11.66 12.21 6.58
N ILE A 66 -10.53 11.54 6.77
CA ILE A 66 -10.20 10.29 6.08
C ILE A 66 -10.05 9.20 7.13
N ILE A 67 -10.92 8.19 7.10
CA ILE A 67 -10.82 7.03 8.01
C ILE A 67 -9.72 6.11 7.51
N TRP A 68 -8.78 5.76 8.37
CA TRP A 68 -7.55 5.08 7.96
C TRP A 68 -7.13 4.01 8.98
N PRO A 69 -7.30 2.72 8.64
CA PRO A 69 -6.71 1.62 9.40
C PRO A 69 -5.20 1.74 9.49
N ARG A 70 -4.67 1.84 10.71
CA ARG A 70 -3.31 2.24 10.98
C ARG A 70 -2.28 1.39 10.25
N ILE A 71 -1.35 2.06 9.56
CA ILE A 71 -0.09 1.48 9.09
C ILE A 71 1.04 2.51 9.23
N ASP A 72 2.11 2.14 9.91
CA ASP A 72 3.19 3.06 10.28
C ASP A 72 4.15 3.31 9.11
N GLN A 73 3.66 4.04 8.11
CA GLN A 73 4.39 4.45 6.93
C GLN A 73 4.09 5.94 6.67
N LYS A 74 5.15 6.76 6.73
CA LYS A 74 5.01 8.22 6.77
C LYS A 74 4.38 8.81 5.50
N SER A 75 4.64 8.24 4.33
CA SER A 75 4.19 8.78 3.04
C SER A 75 2.67 8.65 2.84
N CYS A 76 2.09 7.47 3.09
CA CYS A 76 0.64 7.30 2.97
C CYS A 76 -0.10 8.06 4.08
N PHE A 77 0.44 8.15 5.29
CA PHE A 77 -0.12 9.00 6.34
C PHE A 77 -0.10 10.49 5.92
N LYS A 78 1.06 10.99 5.48
CA LYS A 78 1.20 12.38 5.03
C LYS A 78 0.36 12.70 3.81
N SER A 79 0.04 11.74 2.94
CA SER A 79 -0.78 12.01 1.75
C SER A 79 -2.16 12.59 2.08
N MET A 80 -2.78 12.13 3.17
CA MET A 80 -4.06 12.64 3.66
C MET A 80 -3.94 14.10 4.12
N ILE A 81 -2.88 14.41 4.89
CA ILE A 81 -2.63 15.74 5.44
C ILE A 81 -2.20 16.72 4.33
N THR A 82 -1.34 16.28 3.41
CA THR A 82 -0.93 17.07 2.24
C THR A 82 -2.12 17.39 1.35
N ALA A 83 -3.09 16.48 1.22
CA ALA A 83 -4.33 16.77 0.54
C ALA A 83 -5.18 17.81 1.29
N GLY A 84 -4.95 18.05 2.58
CA GLY A 84 -5.65 19.01 3.43
C GLY A 84 -6.84 18.40 4.19
N PHE A 85 -6.74 17.13 4.57
CA PHE A 85 -7.75 16.41 5.35
C PHE A 85 -7.17 15.91 6.67
N GLU A 86 -8.04 15.68 7.64
CA GLU A 86 -7.70 15.16 8.96
C GLU A 86 -7.75 13.62 8.97
N PRO A 87 -6.63 12.92 9.22
CA PRO A 87 -6.64 11.47 9.35
C PRO A 87 -7.33 11.01 10.64
N VAL A 88 -8.34 10.16 10.51
CA VAL A 88 -8.96 9.44 11.62
C VAL A 88 -8.29 8.07 11.69
N VAL A 89 -7.27 7.99 12.54
CA VAL A 89 -6.46 6.77 12.72
C VAL A 89 -7.28 5.72 13.47
N ILE A 90 -7.52 4.58 12.83
CA ILE A 90 -8.16 3.42 13.46
C ILE A 90 -7.08 2.42 13.85
N GLU A 91 -6.96 2.14 15.14
CA GLU A 91 -6.03 1.11 15.62
C GLU A 91 -6.44 -0.28 15.11
N ASN A 92 -5.44 -1.16 14.96
CA ASN A 92 -5.65 -2.53 14.52
C ASN A 92 -5.98 -3.44 15.72
N ILE A 93 -6.66 -4.55 15.45
CA ILE A 93 -6.86 -5.64 16.42
C ILE A 93 -5.77 -6.69 16.28
N LEU A 94 -5.30 -7.23 17.41
CA LEU A 94 -4.36 -8.35 17.46
C LEU A 94 -5.15 -9.67 17.39
N GLU A 95 -4.99 -10.43 16.32
CA GLU A 95 -5.57 -11.77 16.11
C GLU A 95 -4.43 -12.79 16.00
N GLY A 96 -4.12 -13.48 17.09
CA GLY A 96 -2.91 -14.31 17.17
C GLY A 96 -1.65 -13.44 17.14
N ASP A 97 -0.82 -13.60 16.10
CA ASP A 97 0.34 -12.74 15.85
C ASP A 97 0.03 -11.60 14.86
N GLU A 98 -1.14 -11.58 14.23
CA GLU A 98 -1.42 -10.62 13.16
C GLU A 98 -2.11 -9.36 13.69
N LEU A 99 -1.76 -8.22 13.09
CA LEU A 99 -2.53 -6.99 13.25
C LEU A 99 -3.48 -6.82 12.06
N ARG A 100 -4.78 -6.81 12.34
CA ARG A 100 -5.85 -6.80 11.33
C ARG A 100 -6.79 -5.63 11.53
N THR A 101 -7.59 -5.36 10.50
CA THR A 101 -8.56 -4.26 10.47
C THR A 101 -9.60 -4.40 11.57
N ASP A 102 -9.76 -3.37 12.40
CA ASP A 102 -10.89 -3.25 13.33
C ASP A 102 -12.12 -2.70 12.59
N LEU A 103 -12.93 -3.61 12.05
CA LEU A 103 -14.15 -3.25 11.32
C LEU A 103 -15.17 -2.54 12.21
N LYS A 104 -15.26 -2.91 13.49
CA LYS A 104 -16.21 -2.30 14.43
C LYS A 104 -15.81 -0.86 14.71
N ALA A 105 -14.53 -0.59 14.92
CA ALA A 105 -14.04 0.77 15.14
C ALA A 105 -14.18 1.64 13.89
N VAL A 106 -13.96 1.10 12.68
CA VAL A 106 -14.23 1.79 11.42
C VAL A 106 -15.70 2.20 11.33
N GLU A 107 -16.62 1.25 11.47
CA GLU A 107 -18.07 1.52 11.36
C GLU A 107 -18.55 2.47 12.47
N SER A 108 -18.04 2.31 13.70
CA SER A 108 -18.33 3.22 14.81
C SER A 108 -17.91 4.65 14.49
N LYS A 109 -16.72 4.86 13.88
CA LYS A 109 -16.26 6.18 13.46
C LYS A 109 -17.04 6.74 12.26
N VAL A 110 -17.53 5.88 11.37
CA VAL A 110 -18.47 6.30 10.32
C VAL A 110 -19.75 6.88 10.93
N GLN A 111 -20.31 6.20 11.92
CA GLN A 111 -21.55 6.63 12.60
C GLN A 111 -21.33 7.89 13.46
N GLU A 112 -20.22 7.95 14.20
CA GLU A 112 -19.88 9.09 15.07
C GLU A 112 -19.69 10.39 14.29
N LEU A 113 -18.92 10.34 13.19
CA LEU A 113 -18.58 11.54 12.41
C LEU A 113 -19.65 11.89 11.38
N GLY A 114 -20.50 10.93 11.02
CA GLY A 114 -21.48 11.04 9.94
C GLY A 114 -20.85 10.83 8.56
N PRO A 115 -21.48 10.04 7.66
CA PRO A 115 -20.93 9.73 6.33
C PRO A 115 -20.55 10.96 5.49
N ASP A 116 -21.33 12.05 5.58
CA ASP A 116 -21.12 13.30 4.83
C ASP A 116 -19.83 14.04 5.19
N SER A 117 -19.32 13.86 6.41
CA SER A 117 -18.07 14.49 6.87
C SER A 117 -16.82 13.66 6.48
N ILE A 118 -17.03 12.44 5.95
CA ILE A 118 -15.95 11.52 5.59
C ILE A 118 -15.69 11.61 4.08
N LEU A 119 -14.44 11.86 3.73
CA LEU A 119 -13.99 11.95 2.34
C LEU A 119 -13.90 10.56 1.72
N CYS A 120 -13.25 9.64 2.43
CA CYS A 120 -13.13 8.24 2.05
C CYS A 120 -12.66 7.37 3.23
N VAL A 121 -12.81 6.06 3.07
CA VAL A 121 -11.99 5.08 3.78
C VAL A 121 -10.71 4.84 2.97
N HIS A 122 -9.56 4.93 3.63
CA HIS A 122 -8.25 4.75 3.04
C HIS A 122 -7.61 3.48 3.60
N SER A 123 -7.83 2.34 2.93
CA SER A 123 -7.30 1.03 3.35
C SER A 123 -5.92 0.76 2.73
N THR A 124 -5.21 -0.25 3.23
CA THR A 124 -3.88 -0.66 2.75
C THR A 124 -3.78 -2.17 2.63
N THR A 125 -3.39 -2.66 1.45
CA THR A 125 -3.14 -4.10 1.21
C THR A 125 -1.69 -4.47 1.55
N SER A 126 -0.72 -3.99 0.78
CA SER A 126 0.68 -4.35 0.94
C SER A 126 1.30 -3.61 2.13
N CYS A 127 1.65 -4.34 3.19
CA CYS A 127 2.20 -3.81 4.43
C CYS A 127 3.29 -4.70 5.02
N PHE A 128 4.06 -4.15 5.97
CA PHE A 128 5.04 -4.93 6.73
C PHE A 128 4.34 -5.78 7.79
N ALA A 129 4.76 -7.02 7.97
CA ALA A 129 4.34 -7.86 9.09
C ALA A 129 4.67 -7.17 10.43
N PRO A 130 3.95 -7.44 11.53
CA PRO A 130 2.85 -8.38 11.70
C PRO A 130 1.51 -7.88 11.18
N ARG A 131 1.43 -6.65 10.66
CA ARG A 131 0.22 -6.19 9.98
C ARG A 131 0.04 -6.99 8.68
N VAL A 132 -1.21 -7.24 8.35
CA VAL A 132 -1.61 -7.93 7.11
C VAL A 132 -2.47 -7.00 6.24
N PRO A 133 -2.75 -7.36 4.97
CA PRO A 133 -3.69 -6.61 4.15
C PRO A 133 -5.00 -6.38 4.88
N ASP A 134 -5.55 -5.17 4.75
CA ASP A 134 -6.84 -4.87 5.35
C ASP A 134 -7.94 -5.82 4.85
N ARG A 135 -9.01 -5.95 5.63
CA ARG A 135 -10.26 -6.64 5.26
C ARG A 135 -11.02 -5.86 4.19
N VAL A 136 -10.47 -5.84 2.97
CA VAL A 136 -10.94 -4.98 1.86
C VAL A 136 -12.38 -5.31 1.47
N GLU A 137 -12.79 -6.58 1.53
CA GLU A 137 -14.17 -7.00 1.21
C GLU A 137 -15.18 -6.34 2.14
N GLU A 138 -14.94 -6.46 3.45
CA GLU A 138 -15.82 -5.92 4.47
C GLU A 138 -15.79 -4.39 4.49
N LEU A 139 -14.61 -3.77 4.33
CA LEU A 139 -14.51 -2.33 4.17
C LEU A 139 -15.24 -1.83 2.92
N ALA A 140 -15.19 -2.58 1.81
CA ALA A 140 -15.90 -2.25 0.60
C ALA A 140 -17.42 -2.32 0.79
N VAL A 141 -17.93 -3.28 1.57
CA VAL A 141 -19.35 -3.36 1.96
C VAL A 141 -19.76 -2.17 2.82
N ILE A 142 -18.97 -1.82 3.85
CA ILE A 142 -19.22 -0.63 4.69
C ILE A 142 -19.28 0.63 3.81
N CYS A 143 -18.31 0.81 2.91
CA CYS A 143 -18.25 1.96 2.01
C CYS A 143 -19.46 2.03 1.06
N ALA A 144 -19.93 0.88 0.56
CA ALA A 144 -21.13 0.80 -0.27
C ALA A 144 -22.38 1.20 0.54
N ASN A 145 -22.57 0.62 1.73
CA ASN A 145 -23.74 0.85 2.58
C ASN A 145 -23.89 2.31 3.01
N TYR A 146 -22.78 2.96 3.38
CA TYR A 146 -22.77 4.35 3.84
C TYR A 146 -22.56 5.37 2.71
N GLY A 147 -22.42 4.94 1.45
CA GLY A 147 -22.19 5.84 0.32
C GLY A 147 -20.84 6.58 0.38
N ILE A 148 -19.85 6.04 1.07
CA ILE A 148 -18.52 6.64 1.29
C ILE A 148 -17.53 6.10 0.24
N PRO A 149 -16.70 6.95 -0.40
CA PRO A 149 -15.66 6.47 -1.30
C PRO A 149 -14.61 5.59 -0.61
N HIS A 150 -14.03 4.64 -1.34
CA HIS A 150 -12.98 3.75 -0.85
C HIS A 150 -11.73 3.83 -1.73
N ILE A 151 -10.62 4.28 -1.13
CA ILE A 151 -9.32 4.40 -1.77
C ILE A 151 -8.37 3.37 -1.16
N VAL A 152 -7.83 2.47 -1.98
CA VAL A 152 -6.93 1.41 -1.53
C VAL A 152 -5.47 1.76 -1.83
N ASN A 153 -4.65 1.88 -0.80
CA ASN A 153 -3.21 1.94 -0.93
C ASN A 153 -2.64 0.54 -1.20
N ASN A 154 -2.35 0.27 -2.48
CA ASN A 154 -1.81 -0.99 -2.98
C ASN A 154 -0.34 -0.84 -3.43
N ALA A 155 0.42 -0.04 -2.68
CA ALA A 155 1.77 0.44 -3.04
C ALA A 155 2.65 -0.61 -3.71
N TYR A 156 2.77 -1.81 -3.12
CA TYR A 156 3.60 -2.91 -3.63
C TYR A 156 2.84 -4.23 -3.69
N GLY A 157 1.53 -4.16 -3.93
CA GLY A 157 0.67 -5.34 -3.94
C GLY A 157 0.40 -5.94 -5.32
N VAL A 158 0.81 -5.31 -6.44
CA VAL A 158 0.64 -5.90 -7.79
C VAL A 158 1.41 -7.21 -7.90
N GLN A 159 2.58 -7.28 -7.29
CA GLN A 159 3.40 -8.50 -7.25
C GLN A 159 2.80 -9.65 -6.42
N SER A 160 1.69 -9.42 -5.72
CA SER A 160 1.01 -10.41 -4.89
C SER A 160 -0.38 -10.70 -5.41
N SER A 161 -0.56 -11.93 -5.93
CA SER A 161 -1.89 -12.40 -6.36
C SER A 161 -2.91 -12.40 -5.22
N LYS A 162 -2.50 -12.57 -3.95
CA LYS A 162 -3.42 -12.46 -2.81
C LYS A 162 -3.94 -11.03 -2.64
N CYS A 163 -3.05 -10.03 -2.72
CA CYS A 163 -3.44 -8.62 -2.60
C CYS A 163 -4.34 -8.18 -3.77
N MET A 164 -3.98 -8.57 -4.99
CA MET A 164 -4.76 -8.25 -6.19
C MET A 164 -6.13 -8.95 -6.17
N HIS A 165 -6.20 -10.22 -5.78
CA HIS A 165 -7.47 -10.92 -5.64
C HIS A 165 -8.36 -10.28 -4.57
N LEU A 166 -7.79 -9.83 -3.46
CA LEU A 166 -8.53 -9.15 -2.40
C LEU A 166 -9.17 -7.83 -2.88
N ILE A 167 -8.47 -7.07 -3.73
CA ILE A 167 -9.04 -5.89 -4.41
C ILE A 167 -10.16 -6.30 -5.36
N GLN A 168 -9.96 -7.36 -6.15
CA GLN A 168 -11.00 -7.88 -7.05
C GLN A 168 -12.25 -8.33 -6.28
N GLN A 169 -12.10 -9.00 -5.14
CA GLN A 169 -13.22 -9.43 -4.31
C GLN A 169 -13.94 -8.23 -3.69
N GLY A 170 -13.20 -7.26 -3.12
CA GLY A 170 -13.81 -6.06 -2.57
C GLY A 170 -14.62 -5.27 -3.60
N ALA A 171 -14.12 -5.15 -4.84
CA ALA A 171 -14.87 -4.54 -5.93
C ALA A 171 -16.10 -5.35 -6.39
N ARG A 172 -16.09 -6.67 -6.17
CA ARG A 172 -17.23 -7.56 -6.50
C ARG A 172 -18.36 -7.44 -5.48
N VAL A 173 -18.02 -7.38 -4.19
CA VAL A 173 -19.01 -7.44 -3.09
C VAL A 173 -19.43 -6.07 -2.57
N GLY A 174 -18.68 -5.01 -2.89
CA GLY A 174 -18.93 -3.67 -2.38
C GLY A 174 -18.33 -2.58 -3.26
N ARG A 175 -17.79 -1.55 -2.62
CA ARG A 175 -17.27 -0.35 -3.28
C ARG A 175 -15.76 -0.21 -3.14
N ILE A 176 -15.09 -0.03 -4.29
CA ILE A 176 -13.72 0.47 -4.41
C ILE A 176 -13.72 1.53 -5.51
N ASP A 177 -13.33 2.76 -5.19
CA ASP A 177 -13.34 3.88 -6.15
C ASP A 177 -12.00 3.97 -6.89
N ALA A 178 -10.88 3.80 -6.18
CA ALA A 178 -9.56 3.70 -6.78
C ALA A 178 -8.59 2.87 -5.93
N PHE A 179 -7.57 2.31 -6.58
CA PHE A 179 -6.44 1.67 -5.93
C PHE A 179 -5.14 2.15 -6.58
N VAL A 180 -4.12 2.40 -5.74
CA VAL A 180 -2.89 3.10 -6.16
C VAL A 180 -1.65 2.25 -5.88
N GLN A 181 -0.76 2.11 -6.87
CA GLN A 181 0.43 1.26 -6.79
C GLN A 181 1.69 2.01 -7.23
N SER A 182 2.86 1.70 -6.67
CA SER A 182 4.14 2.28 -7.10
C SER A 182 4.71 1.54 -8.30
N LEU A 183 5.38 2.25 -9.20
CA LEU A 183 6.07 1.61 -10.32
C LEU A 183 7.33 0.87 -9.86
N ASP A 184 8.18 1.53 -9.07
CA ASP A 184 9.47 0.97 -8.64
C ASP A 184 9.32 -0.39 -7.93
N LYS A 185 8.34 -0.50 -7.03
CA LYS A 185 8.16 -1.70 -6.20
C LYS A 185 7.52 -2.88 -6.92
N ASN A 186 6.85 -2.64 -8.04
CA ASN A 186 6.11 -3.69 -8.75
C ASN A 186 6.68 -4.00 -10.14
N PHE A 187 7.56 -3.14 -10.66
CA PHE A 187 8.07 -3.22 -12.01
C PHE A 187 9.59 -3.00 -12.11
N MET A 188 10.31 -2.91 -10.98
CA MET A 188 11.79 -2.83 -10.95
C MET A 188 12.36 -1.65 -11.75
N VAL A 189 11.67 -0.50 -11.70
CA VAL A 189 12.08 0.75 -12.35
C VAL A 189 12.51 1.79 -11.30
N PRO A 190 13.14 2.92 -11.68
CA PRO A 190 13.48 3.97 -10.74
C PRO A 190 12.26 4.51 -9.96
N VAL A 191 12.51 4.97 -8.73
CA VAL A 191 11.49 5.62 -7.90
C VAL A 191 10.99 6.90 -8.58
N GLY A 192 9.68 7.13 -8.55
CA GLY A 192 9.11 8.41 -8.97
C GLY A 192 7.80 8.33 -9.75
N GLY A 193 7.32 7.14 -10.09
CA GLY A 193 6.01 6.95 -10.72
C GLY A 193 5.09 6.01 -9.96
N ALA A 194 3.80 6.13 -10.24
CA ALA A 194 2.75 5.30 -9.71
C ALA A 194 1.67 5.06 -10.76
N ILE A 195 0.75 4.16 -10.44
CA ILE A 195 -0.44 3.87 -11.23
C ILE A 195 -1.64 4.19 -10.35
N ILE A 196 -2.62 4.88 -10.93
CA ILE A 196 -3.95 5.04 -10.34
C ILE A 196 -4.91 4.24 -11.21
N ALA A 197 -5.62 3.29 -10.61
CA ALA A 197 -6.53 2.40 -11.29
C ALA A 197 -7.87 2.31 -10.57
N GLY A 198 -8.92 1.89 -11.28
CA GLY A 198 -10.22 1.67 -10.68
C GLY A 198 -11.26 1.06 -11.62
N PHE A 199 -12.48 0.99 -11.12
CA PHE A 199 -13.59 0.25 -11.74
C PHE A 199 -14.60 1.18 -12.42
N ASN A 200 -14.63 2.46 -12.05
CA ASN A 200 -15.44 3.48 -12.70
C ASN A 200 -14.57 4.34 -13.62
N ASP A 201 -14.74 4.19 -14.94
CA ASP A 201 -13.95 4.90 -15.94
C ASP A 201 -14.02 6.42 -15.77
N SER A 202 -15.23 6.97 -15.59
CA SER A 202 -15.42 8.42 -15.44
C SER A 202 -14.66 8.98 -14.23
N PHE A 203 -14.65 8.28 -13.10
CA PHE A 203 -13.94 8.72 -11.90
C PHE A 203 -12.42 8.67 -12.09
N ILE A 204 -11.88 7.63 -12.72
CA ILE A 204 -10.45 7.56 -13.03
C ILE A 204 -10.03 8.67 -13.98
N GLN A 205 -10.86 9.00 -14.98
CA GLN A 205 -10.62 10.15 -15.85
C GLN A 205 -10.71 11.49 -15.11
N GLU A 206 -11.60 11.64 -14.12
CA GLU A 206 -11.67 12.84 -13.29
C GLU A 206 -10.38 13.05 -12.50
N ILE A 207 -9.80 11.98 -11.93
CA ILE A 207 -8.49 12.06 -11.24
C ILE A 207 -7.39 12.47 -12.22
N SER A 208 -7.37 11.90 -13.44
CA SER A 208 -6.43 12.30 -14.51
C SER A 208 -6.58 13.78 -14.88
N LYS A 209 -7.83 14.27 -15.01
CA LYS A 209 -8.14 15.66 -15.35
C LYS A 209 -7.76 16.64 -14.24
N MET A 210 -7.76 16.20 -12.98
CA MET A 210 -7.39 17.00 -11.81
C MET A 210 -5.90 17.35 -11.78
N TYR A 211 -5.03 16.61 -12.48
CA TYR A 211 -3.60 16.93 -12.54
C TYR A 211 -3.37 18.25 -13.32
N PRO A 212 -2.74 19.28 -12.70
CA PRO A 212 -2.54 20.57 -13.35
C PRO A 212 -1.28 20.58 -14.22
N GLY A 213 -1.48 20.66 -15.54
CA GLY A 213 -0.40 20.87 -16.51
C GLY A 213 0.16 19.58 -17.11
N ARG A 214 1.39 19.69 -17.65
CA ARG A 214 2.13 18.55 -18.23
C ARG A 214 2.92 17.84 -17.15
N ALA A 215 3.34 16.62 -17.44
CA ALA A 215 4.09 15.80 -16.49
C ALA A 215 5.25 15.08 -17.20
N SER A 216 6.20 14.57 -16.41
CA SER A 216 7.34 13.82 -16.93
C SER A 216 6.91 12.53 -17.62
N ALA A 217 7.48 12.24 -18.79
CA ALA A 217 7.29 10.97 -19.49
C ALA A 217 8.24 9.86 -19.02
N SER A 218 9.24 10.17 -18.18
CA SER A 218 10.29 9.22 -17.78
C SER A 218 9.73 7.96 -17.12
N PRO A 219 8.84 8.05 -16.10
CA PRO A 219 8.31 6.84 -15.47
C PRO A 219 7.47 5.98 -16.42
N SER A 220 6.78 6.62 -17.38
CA SER A 220 6.03 5.92 -18.43
C SER A 220 6.94 5.22 -19.44
N LEU A 221 8.09 5.81 -19.76
CA LEU A 221 9.10 5.23 -20.64
C LEU A 221 9.77 4.02 -19.96
N ASP A 222 10.15 4.13 -18.69
CA ASP A 222 10.84 3.07 -17.95
C ASP A 222 9.97 1.81 -17.85
N VAL A 223 8.69 1.96 -17.48
CA VAL A 223 7.78 0.82 -17.39
C VAL A 223 7.40 0.26 -18.76
N LEU A 224 7.34 1.10 -19.81
CA LEU A 224 7.13 0.63 -21.18
C LEU A 224 8.28 -0.25 -21.65
N ILE A 225 9.52 0.22 -21.52
CA ILE A 225 10.73 -0.54 -21.87
C ILE A 225 10.75 -1.86 -21.10
N THR A 226 10.48 -1.81 -19.80
CA THR A 226 10.50 -3.00 -18.93
C THR A 226 9.47 -4.03 -19.35
N LEU A 227 8.21 -3.62 -19.54
CA LEU A 227 7.13 -4.54 -19.89
C LEU A 227 7.28 -5.13 -21.29
N LEU A 228 7.77 -4.35 -22.26
CA LEU A 228 8.05 -4.86 -23.60
C LEU A 228 9.23 -5.83 -23.60
N SER A 229 10.25 -5.61 -22.76
CA SER A 229 11.43 -6.48 -22.67
C SER A 229 11.12 -7.80 -21.96
N LEU A 230 10.32 -7.76 -20.89
CA LEU A 230 9.90 -8.95 -20.15
C LEU A 230 8.85 -9.76 -20.93
N GLY A 231 7.92 -9.05 -21.58
CA GLY A 231 6.64 -9.61 -21.98
C GLY A 231 5.81 -10.09 -20.77
N SER A 232 4.58 -10.49 -21.04
CA SER A 232 3.68 -11.01 -19.99
C SER A 232 4.22 -12.30 -19.35
N ASN A 233 4.92 -13.14 -20.11
CA ASN A 233 5.54 -14.37 -19.62
C ASN A 233 6.72 -14.09 -18.68
N GLY A 234 7.58 -13.11 -19.01
CA GLY A 234 8.67 -12.70 -18.12
C GLY A 234 8.13 -12.12 -16.81
N TYR A 235 7.08 -11.31 -16.87
CA TYR A 235 6.43 -10.80 -15.66
C TYR A 235 5.82 -11.92 -14.81
N LYS A 236 5.08 -12.87 -15.43
CA LYS A 236 4.55 -14.06 -14.73
C LYS A 236 5.65 -14.89 -14.07
N LYS A 237 6.81 -15.03 -14.72
CA LYS A 237 7.97 -15.72 -14.18
C LYS A 237 8.47 -15.02 -12.90
N LEU A 238 8.65 -13.71 -12.91
CA LEU A 238 9.02 -12.94 -11.71
C LEU A 238 8.00 -13.11 -10.57
N LEU A 239 6.70 -13.09 -10.87
CA LEU A 239 5.65 -13.32 -9.86
C LEU A 239 5.71 -14.72 -9.24
N LYS A 240 6.07 -15.73 -10.04
CA LYS A 240 6.25 -17.11 -9.59
C LYS A 240 7.50 -17.21 -8.70
N GLU A 241 8.64 -16.72 -9.17
CA GLU A 241 9.90 -16.73 -8.44
C GLU A 241 9.77 -15.99 -7.09
N ARG A 242 9.04 -14.87 -7.03
CA ARG A 242 8.77 -14.18 -5.77
C ARG A 242 8.03 -15.06 -4.75
N LYS A 243 7.08 -15.90 -5.18
CA LYS A 243 6.39 -16.85 -4.28
C LYS A 243 7.35 -17.92 -3.77
N GLU A 244 8.20 -18.45 -4.65
CA GLU A 244 9.22 -19.45 -4.30
C GLU A 244 10.23 -18.87 -3.31
N MET A 245 10.70 -17.63 -3.55
CA MET A 245 11.60 -16.92 -2.66
C MET A 245 10.95 -16.56 -1.32
N PHE A 246 9.65 -16.26 -1.28
CA PHE A 246 8.93 -16.07 -0.01
C PHE A 246 8.92 -17.35 0.83
N SER A 247 8.63 -18.51 0.23
CA SER A 247 8.68 -19.80 0.92
C SER A 247 10.10 -20.14 1.39
N TYR A 248 11.11 -19.90 0.54
CA TYR A 248 12.51 -20.08 0.91
C TYR A 248 12.91 -19.19 2.08
N LEU A 249 12.63 -17.88 2.01
CA LEU A 249 12.92 -16.91 3.07
C LEU A 249 12.23 -17.30 4.38
N SER A 250 10.95 -17.68 4.33
CA SER A 250 10.21 -18.15 5.50
C SER A 250 10.90 -19.33 6.16
N SER A 251 11.27 -20.36 5.39
CA SER A 251 11.94 -21.55 5.93
C SER A 251 13.33 -21.25 6.49
N GLN A 252 14.11 -20.40 5.82
CA GLN A 252 15.45 -20.01 6.32
C GLN A 252 15.35 -19.15 7.57
N LEU A 253 14.37 -18.25 7.64
CA LEU A 253 14.17 -17.36 8.80
C LEU A 253 13.62 -18.14 10.00
N GLU A 254 12.78 -19.15 9.78
CA GLU A 254 12.31 -20.07 10.81
C GLU A 254 13.48 -20.86 11.41
N LYS A 255 14.29 -21.53 10.58
CA LYS A 255 15.51 -22.22 11.02
C LYS A 255 16.46 -21.31 11.78
N LEU A 256 16.68 -20.09 11.26
CA LEU A 256 17.51 -19.10 11.95
C LEU A 256 16.91 -18.73 13.31
N SER A 257 15.60 -18.49 13.38
CA SER A 257 14.93 -18.12 14.63
C SER A 257 15.07 -19.20 15.71
N GLU A 258 14.89 -20.47 15.35
CA GLU A 258 15.01 -21.61 16.27
C GLU A 258 16.44 -21.71 16.87
N CYS A 259 17.48 -21.48 16.07
CA CYS A 259 18.86 -21.46 16.53
C CYS A 259 19.16 -20.40 17.62
N TYR A 260 18.34 -19.35 17.70
CA TYR A 260 18.49 -18.24 18.64
C TYR A 260 17.39 -18.21 19.70
N ASN A 261 16.62 -19.29 19.89
CA ASN A 261 15.46 -19.36 20.79
C ASN A 261 14.40 -18.27 20.51
N GLU A 262 14.32 -17.85 19.25
CA GLU A 262 13.27 -16.98 18.73
C GLU A 262 12.28 -17.82 17.93
N ARG A 263 11.25 -17.19 17.38
CA ARG A 263 10.34 -17.83 16.44
C ARG A 263 9.97 -16.90 15.29
N LEU A 264 9.55 -17.50 14.18
CA LEU A 264 8.83 -16.79 13.15
C LEU A 264 7.41 -16.44 13.67
N LEU A 265 6.99 -15.18 13.50
CA LEU A 265 5.61 -14.78 13.79
C LEU A 265 4.67 -15.40 12.77
N HIS A 266 3.54 -15.95 13.24
CA HIS A 266 2.58 -16.63 12.40
C HIS A 266 1.65 -15.63 11.71
N THR A 267 2.07 -15.13 10.54
CA THR A 267 1.34 -14.10 9.78
C THR A 267 0.90 -14.57 8.38
N PRO A 268 0.10 -15.65 8.26
CA PRO A 268 -0.24 -16.28 6.98
C PRO A 268 -1.00 -15.38 5.99
N HIS A 269 -1.67 -14.33 6.48
CA HIS A 269 -2.38 -13.37 5.64
C HIS A 269 -1.45 -12.32 5.01
N ASN A 270 -0.18 -12.19 5.45
CA ASN A 270 0.80 -11.36 4.76
C ASN A 270 1.59 -12.17 3.71
N PRO A 271 1.41 -11.91 2.41
CA PRO A 271 2.04 -12.71 1.35
C PRO A 271 3.43 -12.20 0.90
N ILE A 272 3.94 -11.13 1.52
CA ILE A 272 5.16 -10.44 1.10
C ILE A 272 6.14 -10.33 2.26
N SER A 273 5.69 -9.80 3.40
CA SER A 273 6.55 -9.53 4.55
C SER A 273 6.41 -10.60 5.63
N LEU A 274 7.54 -10.94 6.22
CA LEU A 274 7.69 -11.84 7.36
C LEU A 274 8.23 -11.06 8.57
N ALA A 275 8.11 -11.66 9.76
CA ALA A 275 8.70 -11.11 10.97
C ALA A 275 9.17 -12.22 11.91
N MET A 276 10.40 -12.12 12.41
CA MET A 276 10.92 -12.99 13.46
C MET A 276 10.97 -12.24 14.79
N THR A 277 10.70 -12.92 15.90
CA THR A 277 10.79 -12.31 17.23
C THR A 277 12.23 -11.95 17.59
N LEU A 278 12.38 -10.96 18.47
CA LEU A 278 13.66 -10.56 19.08
C LEU A 278 13.52 -10.48 20.61
N LYS A 279 12.82 -11.45 21.21
CA LYS A 279 12.50 -11.47 22.65
C LYS A 279 13.77 -11.57 23.51
N THR A 280 14.67 -12.46 23.11
CA THR A 280 15.94 -12.71 23.82
C THR A 280 16.80 -11.45 23.90
N LEU A 281 16.78 -10.61 22.86
CA LEU A 281 17.48 -9.32 22.85
C LEU A 281 16.78 -8.29 23.74
N SER A 282 15.44 -8.23 23.70
CA SER A 282 14.68 -7.29 24.53
C SER A 282 14.83 -7.55 26.04
N GLU A 283 15.04 -8.81 26.46
CA GLU A 283 15.23 -9.17 27.87
C GLU A 283 16.57 -8.69 28.47
N HIS A 284 17.60 -8.52 27.64
CA HIS A 284 18.94 -8.18 28.10
C HIS A 284 19.25 -6.68 28.14
N GLN A 285 18.61 -5.86 27.28
CA GLN A 285 18.64 -4.38 27.25
C GLN A 285 17.93 -3.86 25.98
N ASP A 286 17.01 -2.89 26.08
CA ASP A 286 16.31 -2.29 24.91
C ASP A 286 17.25 -1.71 23.84
N ARG A 287 18.46 -1.25 24.24
CA ARG A 287 19.48 -0.74 23.31
C ARG A 287 20.02 -1.81 22.36
N SER A 288 19.96 -3.08 22.74
CA SER A 288 20.48 -4.19 21.91
C SER A 288 19.66 -4.39 20.62
N VAL A 289 18.34 -4.21 20.70
CA VAL A 289 17.43 -4.35 19.55
C VAL A 289 17.73 -3.27 18.51
N THR A 290 17.86 -2.01 18.92
CA THR A 290 18.18 -0.93 17.97
C THR A 290 19.59 -1.07 17.40
N GLN A 291 20.56 -1.55 18.19
CA GLN A 291 21.91 -1.83 17.73
C GLN A 291 21.96 -2.91 16.64
N LEU A 292 21.14 -3.96 16.72
CA LEU A 292 21.04 -4.99 15.67
C LEU A 292 20.72 -4.36 14.31
N GLY A 293 19.81 -3.38 14.26
CA GLY A 293 19.48 -2.66 13.02
C GLY A 293 20.71 -2.00 12.39
N SER A 294 21.52 -1.31 13.18
CA SER A 294 22.78 -0.70 12.73
C SER A 294 23.83 -1.75 12.32
N MET A 295 23.88 -2.88 13.01
CA MET A 295 24.80 -3.98 12.68
C MET A 295 24.47 -4.64 11.34
N LEU A 296 23.19 -4.82 11.03
CA LEU A 296 22.73 -5.33 9.75
C LEU A 296 23.07 -4.34 8.62
N PHE A 297 22.78 -3.05 8.83
CA PHE A 297 23.07 -2.02 7.84
C PHE A 297 24.57 -1.90 7.54
N THR A 298 25.43 -1.90 8.56
CA THR A 298 26.90 -1.86 8.37
C THR A 298 27.45 -3.10 7.66
N ARG A 299 26.70 -4.21 7.69
CA ARG A 299 26.98 -5.46 6.94
C ARG A 299 26.25 -5.54 5.61
N GLN A 300 25.82 -4.38 5.07
CA GLN A 300 25.20 -4.26 3.76
C GLN A 300 23.85 -5.01 3.61
N VAL A 301 23.15 -5.24 4.73
CA VAL A 301 21.78 -5.75 4.70
C VAL A 301 20.81 -4.57 4.64
N SER A 302 20.26 -4.30 3.45
CA SER A 302 19.20 -3.31 3.25
C SER A 302 17.81 -3.93 3.31
N GLY A 303 16.79 -3.15 3.69
CA GLY A 303 15.39 -3.60 3.70
C GLY A 303 14.96 -4.36 4.96
N ALA A 304 15.89 -4.93 5.72
CA ALA A 304 15.62 -5.47 7.04
C ALA A 304 15.23 -4.34 8.01
N ARG A 305 14.09 -4.49 8.69
CA ARG A 305 13.55 -3.46 9.59
C ARG A 305 13.44 -4.03 11.00
N VAL A 306 14.24 -3.51 11.91
CA VAL A 306 14.14 -3.85 13.33
C VAL A 306 13.13 -2.92 14.01
N VAL A 307 12.19 -3.51 14.74
CA VAL A 307 11.08 -2.81 15.41
C VAL A 307 11.19 -3.03 16.92
N PRO A 308 11.69 -2.03 17.68
CA PRO A 308 11.68 -2.07 19.14
C PRO A 308 10.30 -1.76 19.71
N LEU A 309 10.10 -2.10 20.99
CA LEU A 309 8.89 -1.74 21.73
C LEU A 309 8.90 -0.25 22.11
N GLY A 310 7.70 0.31 22.38
CA GLY A 310 7.55 1.62 23.01
C GLY A 310 8.01 2.83 22.20
N SER A 311 8.41 2.67 20.93
CA SER A 311 8.84 3.79 20.09
C SER A 311 7.75 4.85 19.96
N VAL A 312 8.07 6.12 20.23
CA VAL A 312 7.14 7.24 20.08
C VAL A 312 7.64 8.14 18.95
N GLN A 313 6.78 8.42 17.98
CA GLN A 313 7.13 9.24 16.83
C GLN A 313 6.00 10.21 16.49
N ALA A 314 6.33 11.49 16.44
CA ALA A 314 5.46 12.51 15.86
C ALA A 314 5.64 12.56 14.33
N VAL A 315 4.53 12.58 13.59
CA VAL A 315 4.49 12.77 12.14
C VAL A 315 3.36 13.75 11.84
N SER A 316 3.71 14.93 11.30
CA SER A 316 2.73 15.94 10.87
C SER A 316 1.66 16.26 11.93
N GLY A 317 2.08 16.41 13.20
CA GLY A 317 1.21 16.76 14.32
C GLY A 317 0.55 15.58 15.04
N HIS A 318 0.53 14.38 14.45
CA HIS A 318 0.01 13.17 15.12
C HIS A 318 1.14 12.39 15.79
N THR A 319 0.93 11.98 17.04
CA THR A 319 1.90 11.21 17.83
C THR A 319 1.53 9.74 17.86
N PHE A 320 2.32 8.92 17.17
CA PHE A 320 2.18 7.47 17.21
C PHE A 320 2.96 6.89 18.40
N ARG A 321 2.30 6.07 19.22
CA ARG A 321 2.95 5.19 20.21
C ARG A 321 3.16 3.81 19.59
N GLY A 322 4.26 3.15 19.91
CA GLY A 322 4.66 1.91 19.24
C GLY A 322 4.88 2.11 17.73
N PHE A 323 5.47 3.24 17.32
CA PHE A 323 5.69 3.52 15.90
C PHE A 323 6.57 2.44 15.24
N MET A 324 6.24 2.11 13.99
CA MET A 324 6.70 0.96 13.19
C MET A 324 6.02 -0.37 13.54
N ALA A 325 5.41 -0.50 14.72
CA ALA A 325 4.72 -1.70 15.17
C ALA A 325 3.25 -1.79 14.72
N HIS A 326 2.68 -0.71 14.17
CA HIS A 326 1.28 -0.66 13.69
C HIS A 326 0.23 -0.80 14.81
N THR A 327 0.66 -0.74 16.06
CA THR A 327 -0.18 -0.73 17.27
C THR A 327 0.61 -0.07 18.39
N ASN A 328 -0.07 0.36 19.45
CA ASN A 328 0.56 1.02 20.58
C ASN A 328 1.47 0.08 21.39
N ASN A 329 1.07 -1.19 21.56
CA ASN A 329 1.75 -2.16 22.41
C ASN A 329 1.76 -3.54 21.74
N TYR A 330 2.65 -3.77 20.77
CA TYR A 330 2.84 -5.10 20.22
C TYR A 330 3.55 -6.00 21.24
N PRO A 331 3.29 -7.33 21.32
CA PRO A 331 3.76 -8.16 22.42
C PRO A 331 5.28 -8.31 22.56
N CYS A 332 6.06 -8.11 21.50
CA CYS A 332 7.52 -8.22 21.54
C CYS A 332 8.19 -7.37 20.46
N ALA A 333 9.50 -7.10 20.62
CA ALA A 333 10.31 -6.60 19.52
C ALA A 333 10.43 -7.67 18.41
N TYR A 334 10.66 -7.23 17.18
CA TYR A 334 10.80 -8.14 16.03
C TYR A 334 11.66 -7.54 14.92
N LEU A 335 12.12 -8.40 14.01
CA LEU A 335 12.81 -8.04 12.77
C LEU A 335 11.91 -8.42 11.59
N ASN A 336 11.61 -7.45 10.72
CA ASN A 336 10.98 -7.72 9.43
C ASN A 336 11.99 -8.08 8.36
N ALA A 337 11.61 -9.04 7.53
CA ALA A 337 12.24 -9.35 6.25
C ALA A 337 11.16 -9.40 5.15
N ALA A 338 11.42 -8.78 4.01
CA ALA A 338 10.50 -8.68 2.87
C ALA A 338 11.28 -8.48 1.58
#